data_AF-A0A5C3NRN8-F1
#
_entry.id   AF-A0A5C3NRN8-F1
#
_cell.length_a   1.000
_cell.length_b   1.000
_cell.length_c   1.000
_cell.angle_alpha   90.00
_cell.angle_beta   90.00
_cell.angle_gamma   90.00
#
_symmetry.space_group_name_H-M   'P 1'
#
loop_
_entity.id
_entity.type
_entity.pdbx_description
1 polymer ?
#
loop_
_entity_poly.entity_id
_entity_poly.type
_entity_poly.pdbx_seq_one_letter_code
_entity_poly.pdbx_strand_id
1 'polypeptide(L)'
;MNTTNASTGFSPFQLRHGASPRVIPPLFAASSDEVISSFGPDGESANALLQRIETDVLEAQDNLLLAKTHQAAAANAHRNPELPYEVGDKVLCSTFHRRRDYMRRGDHRVAK
;
A
#
# COMPACT_ATOMS: atom_id res chain seq x y z
N MET A 1 10.25 7.06 -30.74
CA MET A 1 10.78 8.42 -31.02
C MET A 1 9.59 9.37 -31.08
N ASN A 2 9.53 10.35 -30.19
CA ASN A 2 8.36 11.22 -30.00
C ASN A 2 8.52 12.54 -30.78
N THR A 3 8.87 12.42 -32.05
CA THR A 3 9.13 13.56 -32.93
C THR A 3 7.83 14.01 -33.58
N THR A 4 7.66 15.33 -33.71
CA THR A 4 6.53 15.92 -34.42
C THR A 4 6.64 15.64 -35.91
N ASN A 5 5.58 15.09 -36.50
CA ASN A 5 5.55 14.87 -37.93
C ASN A 5 5.30 16.21 -38.66
N ALA A 6 6.16 16.56 -39.61
CA ALA A 6 6.10 17.84 -40.32
C ALA A 6 4.80 18.06 -41.12
N SER A 7 4.15 17.01 -41.61
CA SER A 7 2.93 17.14 -42.42
C SER A 7 1.64 17.27 -41.60
N THR A 8 1.64 16.75 -40.38
CA THR A 8 0.46 16.78 -39.50
C THR A 8 0.61 17.73 -38.31
N GLY A 9 1.83 18.17 -38.00
CA GLY A 9 2.13 19.01 -36.85
C GLY A 9 2.04 18.29 -35.50
N PHE A 10 1.67 17.00 -35.49
CA PHE A 10 1.46 16.22 -34.28
C PHE A 10 2.49 15.10 -34.14
N SER A 11 2.80 14.73 -32.89
CA SER A 11 3.58 13.51 -32.62
C SER A 11 2.67 12.27 -32.59
N PRO A 12 3.20 11.06 -32.86
CA PRO A 12 2.43 9.82 -32.72
C PRO A 12 1.83 9.64 -31.32
N PHE A 13 2.47 10.17 -30.27
CA PHE A 13 1.96 10.14 -28.91
C PHE A 13 0.73 11.04 -28.74
N GLN A 14 0.78 12.26 -29.27
CA GLN A 14 -0.36 13.19 -29.23
C GLN A 14 -1.56 12.63 -29.98
N LEU A 15 -1.35 12.03 -31.15
CA LEU A 15 -2.43 11.41 -31.92
C LEU A 15 -3.06 10.20 -31.21
N ARG A 16 -2.25 9.44 -30.44
CA ARG A 16 -2.73 8.26 -29.73
C ARG A 16 -3.40 8.58 -28.39
N HIS A 17 -2.96 9.64 -27.70
CA HIS A 17 -3.34 9.89 -26.29
C HIS A 17 -4.01 11.24 -26.08
N GLY A 18 -4.12 12.09 -27.10
CA GLY A 18 -4.76 13.40 -27.01
C GLY A 18 -4.03 14.42 -26.11
N ALA A 19 -2.80 14.11 -25.70
CA ALA A 19 -2.03 14.94 -24.77
C ALA A 19 -0.57 15.05 -25.19
N SER A 20 0.07 16.16 -24.81
CA SER A 20 1.52 16.30 -24.97
C SER A 20 2.26 15.35 -24.00
N PRO A 21 3.28 14.64 -24.48
CA PRO A 21 4.11 13.79 -23.62
C PRO A 21 4.90 14.67 -22.66
N ARG A 22 4.63 14.55 -21.34
CA ARG A 22 5.44 15.19 -20.31
C ARG A 22 6.51 14.21 -19.87
N VAL A 23 7.76 14.48 -20.26
CA VAL A 23 8.90 13.79 -19.67
C VAL A 23 9.06 14.33 -18.26
N ILE A 24 8.92 13.47 -17.26
CA ILE A 24 9.25 13.85 -15.88
C ILE A 24 10.75 14.17 -15.88
N PRO A 25 11.16 15.40 -15.51
CA PRO A 25 12.57 15.73 -15.38
C PRO A 25 13.25 14.72 -14.44
N PRO A 26 14.53 14.40 -14.64
CA PRO A 26 15.25 13.54 -13.70
C PRO A 26 15.08 14.08 -12.28
N LEU A 27 14.55 13.23 -11.40
CA LEU A 27 14.34 13.55 -10.00
C LEU A 27 15.71 13.50 -9.32
N PHE A 28 16.29 14.66 -9.06
CA PHE A 28 17.48 14.78 -8.24
C PHE A 28 17.06 14.90 -6.79
N ALA A 29 17.75 14.18 -5.90
CA ALA A 29 17.68 14.47 -4.47
C ALA A 29 18.42 15.78 -4.23
N ALA A 30 17.69 16.90 -4.28
CA ALA A 30 18.23 18.19 -3.83
C ALA A 30 18.51 18.07 -2.32
N SER A 31 19.66 18.56 -1.88
CA SER A 31 19.94 18.61 -0.44
C SER A 31 18.98 19.61 0.22
N SER A 32 18.52 19.33 1.43
CA SER A 32 17.62 20.24 2.16
C SER A 32 18.24 21.64 2.30
N ASP A 33 19.57 21.72 2.42
CA ASP A 33 20.32 22.98 2.52
C ASP A 33 20.25 23.82 1.21
N GLU A 34 20.29 23.17 0.05
CA GLU A 34 20.12 23.84 -1.25
C GLU A 34 18.70 24.39 -1.43
N VAL A 35 17.68 23.64 -0.96
CA VAL A 35 16.28 24.07 -1.03
C VAL A 35 16.04 25.23 -0.04
N ILE A 36 16.55 25.12 1.19
CA ILE A 36 16.44 26.19 2.19
C ILE A 36 17.13 27.46 1.71
N SER A 37 18.33 27.37 1.15
CA SER A 37 19.04 28.54 0.61
C SER A 37 18.34 29.17 -0.61
N SER A 38 17.65 28.37 -1.42
CA SER A 38 16.94 28.85 -2.62
C SER A 38 15.59 29.51 -2.32
N PHE A 39 14.89 29.02 -1.28
CA PHE A 39 13.52 29.45 -0.96
C PHE A 39 13.41 30.18 0.40
N GLY A 40 14.50 30.29 1.15
CA GLY A 40 14.58 30.98 2.44
C GLY A 40 13.57 30.43 3.47
N PRO A 41 12.75 31.29 4.10
CA PRO A 41 11.85 30.88 5.18
C PRO A 41 10.76 29.88 4.72
N ASP A 42 10.35 29.93 3.45
CA ASP A 42 9.40 28.96 2.89
C ASP A 42 10.06 27.59 2.72
N GLY A 43 11.36 27.55 2.40
CA GLY A 43 12.16 26.32 2.33
C GLY A 43 12.33 25.67 3.70
N GLU A 44 12.58 26.46 4.75
CA GLU A 44 12.64 25.98 6.13
C GLU A 44 11.30 25.40 6.58
N SER A 45 10.20 26.10 6.29
CA SER A 45 8.85 25.66 6.62
C SER A 45 8.48 24.35 5.90
N ALA A 46 8.84 24.23 4.62
CA ALA A 46 8.62 23.00 3.84
C ALA A 46 9.45 21.83 4.41
N ASN A 47 10.72 22.07 4.76
CA ASN A 47 11.58 21.02 5.34
C ASN A 47 11.04 20.54 6.69
N ALA A 48 10.61 21.45 7.56
CA ALA A 48 9.99 21.10 8.85
C ALA A 48 8.69 20.29 8.67
N LEU A 49 7.87 20.65 7.67
CA LEU A 49 6.66 19.91 7.34
C LEU A 49 6.98 18.50 6.82
N LEU A 50 7.99 18.35 5.97
CA LEU A 50 8.42 17.04 5.46
C LEU A 50 8.94 16.15 6.59
N GLN A 51 9.79 16.67 7.47
CA GLN A 51 10.29 15.93 8.64
C GLN A 51 9.14 15.47 9.55
N ARG A 52 8.13 16.33 9.74
CA ARG A 52 6.93 15.97 10.50
C ARG A 52 6.15 14.85 9.82
N ILE A 53 5.94 14.92 8.51
CA ILE A 53 5.26 13.85 7.76
C ILE A 53 6.03 12.54 7.87
N GLU A 54 7.36 12.56 7.75
CA GLU A 54 8.18 11.36 7.94
C GLU A 54 8.01 10.77 9.33
N THR A 55 8.00 11.62 10.36
CA THR A 55 7.76 11.19 11.75
C THR A 55 6.36 10.58 11.91
N ASP A 56 5.33 11.24 11.38
CA ASP A 56 3.95 10.76 11.43
C ASP A 56 3.80 9.42 10.70
N VAL A 57 4.53 9.22 9.58
CA VAL A 57 4.55 7.95 8.83
C VAL A 57 5.19 6.84 9.66
N LEU A 58 6.30 7.10 10.33
CA LEU A 58 6.95 6.12 11.21
C LEU A 58 6.03 5.73 12.37
N GLU A 59 5.40 6.71 13.03
CA GLU A 59 4.44 6.45 14.09
C GLU A 59 3.23 5.63 13.60
N ALA A 60 2.71 5.95 12.41
CA ALA A 60 1.63 5.18 11.81
C ALA A 60 2.03 3.72 11.51
N GLN A 61 3.27 3.48 11.09
CA GLN A 61 3.80 2.14 10.86
C GLN A 61 3.90 1.34 12.17
N ASP A 62 4.40 1.95 13.24
CA ASP A 62 4.47 1.33 14.56
C ASP A 62 3.09 0.99 15.11
N ASN A 63 2.15 1.93 15.03
CA ASN A 63 0.76 1.70 15.43
C ASN A 63 0.10 0.58 14.64
N LEU A 64 0.36 0.49 13.34
CA LEU A 64 -0.15 -0.57 12.48
C LEU A 64 0.46 -1.94 12.86
N LEU A 65 1.76 -1.97 13.19
CA LEU A 65 2.41 -3.18 13.68
C LEU A 65 1.79 -3.64 15.00
N LEU A 66 1.61 -2.72 15.96
CA LEU A 66 0.96 -2.99 17.24
C LEU A 66 -0.48 -3.51 17.05
N ALA A 67 -1.26 -2.89 16.15
CA ALA A 67 -2.61 -3.35 15.86
C ALA A 67 -2.61 -4.78 15.28
N LYS A 68 -1.69 -5.09 14.37
CA LYS A 68 -1.56 -6.45 13.79
C LYS A 68 -1.17 -7.49 14.85
N THR A 69 -0.26 -7.17 15.76
CA THR A 69 0.12 -8.11 16.83
C THR A 69 -1.04 -8.36 17.78
N HIS A 70 -1.80 -7.34 18.17
CA HIS A 70 -3.01 -7.50 18.97
C HIS A 70 -4.10 -8.32 18.24
N GLN A 71 -4.33 -8.05 16.95
CA GLN A 71 -5.28 -8.83 16.15
C GLN A 71 -4.89 -10.31 16.09
N ALA A 72 -3.60 -10.60 15.86
CA ALA A 72 -3.09 -11.96 15.85
C ALA A 72 -3.25 -12.64 17.23
N ALA A 73 -2.89 -11.95 18.31
CA ALA A 73 -3.03 -12.46 19.67
C ALA A 73 -4.50 -12.76 20.02
N ALA A 74 -5.42 -11.84 19.71
CA ALA A 74 -6.85 -12.01 19.96
C ALA A 74 -7.46 -13.14 19.11
N ALA A 75 -7.09 -13.23 17.83
CA ALA A 75 -7.54 -14.32 16.95
C ALA A 75 -7.01 -15.69 17.43
N ASN A 76 -5.78 -15.73 17.94
CA ASN A 76 -5.16 -16.96 18.44
C ASN A 76 -5.61 -17.34 19.86
N ALA A 77 -6.13 -16.40 20.66
CA ALA A 77 -6.54 -16.64 22.05
C ALA A 77 -7.60 -17.76 22.19
N HIS A 78 -8.44 -17.95 21.18
CA HIS A 78 -9.47 -18.99 21.14
C HIS A 78 -9.24 -20.05 20.05
N ARG A 79 -8.05 -20.05 19.41
CA ARG A 79 -7.71 -21.04 18.39
C ARG A 79 -7.37 -22.37 19.09
N ASN A 80 -7.97 -23.47 18.62
CA ASN A 80 -7.56 -24.81 19.05
C ASN A 80 -6.11 -25.10 18.63
N PRO A 81 -5.41 -26.02 19.31
CA PRO A 81 -4.07 -26.44 18.93
C PRO A 81 -4.00 -26.78 17.44
N GLU A 82 -2.98 -26.27 16.77
CA GLU A 82 -2.75 -26.57 15.36
C GLU A 82 -2.35 -28.04 15.21
N LEU A 83 -3.08 -28.75 14.37
CA LEU A 83 -2.77 -30.12 13.98
C LEU A 83 -1.84 -30.05 12.76
N PRO A 84 -0.57 -30.45 12.88
CA PRO A 84 0.31 -30.54 11.72
C PRO A 84 -0.19 -31.67 10.80
N TYR A 85 -0.36 -31.35 9.51
CA TYR A 85 -0.73 -32.31 8.48
C TYR A 85 0.42 -32.44 7.48
N GLU A 86 0.72 -33.68 7.10
CA GLU A 86 1.72 -34.00 6.09
C GLU A 86 1.07 -34.20 4.71
N VAL A 87 1.87 -34.06 3.65
CA VAL A 87 1.40 -34.31 2.29
C VAL A 87 1.02 -35.79 2.14
N GLY A 88 -0.26 -36.05 1.90
CA GLY A 88 -0.82 -37.40 1.80
C GLY A 88 -1.83 -37.74 2.91
N ASP A 89 -1.89 -36.92 3.96
CA ASP A 89 -2.88 -37.08 5.01
C ASP A 89 -4.31 -36.86 4.50
N LYS A 90 -5.25 -37.68 4.99
CA LYS A 90 -6.66 -37.58 4.67
C LYS A 90 -7.40 -36.88 5.81
N VAL A 91 -7.97 -35.71 5.52
CA VAL A 91 -8.80 -34.97 6.46
C VAL A 91 -10.29 -35.13 6.12
N LEU A 92 -11.11 -35.36 7.14
CA LEU A 92 -12.56 -35.42 6.99
C LEU A 92 -13.15 -34.00 7.02
N CYS A 93 -13.57 -33.52 5.85
CA CYS A 93 -14.31 -32.27 5.72
C CYS A 93 -15.80 -32.53 5.98
N SER A 94 -16.32 -32.07 7.12
CA SER A 94 -17.77 -32.10 7.37
C SER A 94 -18.48 -31.13 6.42
N THR A 95 -19.25 -31.66 5.47
CA THR A 95 -20.08 -30.88 4.54
C THR A 95 -21.56 -30.83 4.95
N PHE A 96 -21.97 -31.69 5.88
CA PHE A 96 -23.37 -31.99 6.20
C PHE A 96 -24.19 -30.77 6.66
N HIS A 97 -23.61 -29.87 7.46
CA HIS A 97 -24.26 -28.65 7.92
C HIS A 97 -23.52 -27.37 7.50
N ARG A 98 -22.69 -27.43 6.46
CA ARG A 98 -21.76 -26.35 6.08
C ARG A 98 -22.45 -24.98 5.98
N ARG A 99 -23.65 -24.90 5.40
CA ARG A 99 -24.42 -23.64 5.30
C ARG A 99 -24.95 -23.15 6.65
N ARG A 100 -25.43 -24.07 7.50
CA ARG A 100 -25.95 -23.74 8.84
C ARG A 100 -24.83 -23.30 9.77
N ASP A 101 -23.71 -24.03 9.76
CA ASP A 101 -22.53 -23.71 10.57
C ASP A 101 -21.89 -22.39 10.11
N TYR A 102 -21.87 -22.14 8.79
CA TYR A 102 -21.44 -20.86 8.22
C TYR A 102 -22.34 -19.68 8.58
N MET A 103 -23.67 -19.86 8.54
CA MET A 103 -24.65 -18.80 8.81
C MET A 103 -25.01 -18.65 10.31
N ARG A 104 -24.35 -19.41 11.20
CA ARG A 104 -24.67 -19.40 12.63
C ARG A 104 -24.27 -18.06 13.25
N ARG A 105 -25.25 -17.31 13.74
CA ARG A 105 -25.01 -16.03 14.43
C ARG A 105 -24.20 -16.27 15.71
N GLY A 106 -23.12 -15.50 15.89
CA GLY A 106 -22.32 -15.44 17.12
C GLY A 106 -20.89 -15.98 17.03
N ASP A 107 -20.51 -16.67 15.95
CA ASP A 107 -19.17 -17.29 15.85
C ASP A 107 -18.11 -16.33 15.24
N HIS A 108 -18.49 -15.12 14.81
CA HIS A 108 -17.60 -14.14 14.15
C HIS A 108 -16.76 -14.69 12.98
N ARG A 109 -17.09 -15.87 12.44
CA ARG A 109 -16.43 -16.50 11.29
C ARG A 109 -16.95 -15.85 10.01
N VAL A 110 -16.39 -14.70 9.66
CA VAL A 110 -16.58 -14.11 8.34
C VAL A 110 -15.51 -14.72 7.42
N ALA A 111 -15.94 -15.42 6.36
CA ALA A 111 -15.00 -15.83 5.31
C ALA A 111 -14.42 -14.58 4.65
N LYS A 112 -13.09 -14.51 4.56
CA LYS A 112 -12.39 -13.67 3.59
C LYS A 112 -12.41 -14.35 2.23
#